data_AF-A0A712HJR9-F1
#
_entry.id   AF-A0A712HJR9-F1
#
_cell.length_a   1.000
_cell.length_b   1.000
_cell.length_c   1.000
_cell.angle_alpha   90.00
_cell.angle_beta   90.00
_cell.angle_gamma   90.00
#
_symmetry.space_group_name_H-M   'P 1'
#
loop_
_entity.id
_entity.type
_entity.pdbx_description
1 polymer ?
#
loop_
_entity_poly.entity_id
_entity_poly.type
_entity_poly.pdbx_seq_one_letter_code
_entity_poly.pdbx_strand_id
1 'polypeptide(L)'
;MTGALNQAQKTPWRYGFLNLMRRVDAQLCDTPAGSIWQPRMEKFRLGQTPTMTFAPREIAQVSWQDGRLHLSLYSLGLWGPNGPLPLHYTELAL
;
A
#
# COMPACT_ATOMS: atom_id res chain seq x y z
N MET A 1 2.21 -15.42 -14.06
CA MET A 1 1.28 -14.32 -14.36
C MET A 1 1.40 -13.21 -13.30
N THR A 2 2.58 -12.63 -13.11
CA THR A 2 2.88 -11.55 -12.12
C THR A 2 3.39 -10.26 -12.78
N GLY A 3 3.46 -10.21 -14.11
CA GLY A 3 4.05 -9.08 -14.85
C GLY A 3 3.42 -7.73 -14.53
N ALA A 4 2.11 -7.69 -14.26
CA ALA A 4 1.43 -6.46 -13.87
C ALA A 4 1.84 -5.94 -12.48
N LEU A 5 2.09 -6.82 -11.51
CA LEU A 5 2.52 -6.43 -10.16
C LEU A 5 3.99 -5.99 -10.18
N ASN A 6 4.82 -6.66 -10.98
CA ASN A 6 6.20 -6.23 -11.21
C ASN A 6 6.26 -4.87 -11.94
N GLN A 7 5.31 -4.61 -12.84
CA GLN A 7 5.17 -3.30 -13.47
C GLN A 7 4.68 -2.23 -12.47
N ALA A 8 3.77 -2.58 -11.56
CA ALA A 8 3.32 -1.68 -10.50
C ALA A 8 4.46 -1.27 -9.56
N GLN A 9 5.45 -2.14 -9.32
CA GLN A 9 6.67 -1.78 -8.60
C GLN A 9 7.50 -0.73 -9.33
N LYS A 10 7.60 -0.79 -10.67
CA LYS A 10 8.38 0.17 -11.46
C LYS A 10 7.65 1.49 -11.69
N THR A 11 6.34 1.44 -11.93
CA THR A 11 5.52 2.60 -12.27
C THR A 11 4.27 2.67 -11.40
N PRO A 12 4.40 2.83 -10.07
CA PRO A 12 3.26 2.80 -9.14
C PRO A 12 2.26 3.94 -9.37
N TRP A 13 2.70 5.08 -9.92
CA TRP A 13 1.83 6.21 -10.28
C TRP A 13 0.81 5.92 -11.40
N ARG A 14 0.95 4.80 -12.13
CA ARG A 14 0.00 4.41 -13.19
C ARG A 14 -1.19 3.60 -12.65
N TYR A 15 -1.22 3.27 -11.37
CA TYR A 15 -2.20 2.39 -10.76
C TYR A 15 -2.97 3.11 -9.66
N GLY A 16 -4.28 2.85 -9.57
CA GLY A 16 -5.10 3.23 -8.41
C GLY A 16 -5.16 2.09 -7.39
N PHE A 17 -5.32 2.41 -6.10
CA PHE A 17 -5.20 1.43 -5.01
C PHE A 17 -6.22 0.28 -5.15
N LEU A 18 -7.52 0.59 -5.28
CA LEU A 18 -8.57 -0.43 -5.37
C LEU A 18 -8.43 -1.32 -6.60
N ASN A 19 -8.00 -0.74 -7.74
CA ASN A 19 -7.75 -1.49 -8.97
C ASN A 19 -6.57 -2.46 -8.81
N LEU A 20 -5.50 -2.03 -8.12
CA LEU A 20 -4.35 -2.88 -7.85
C LEU A 20 -4.72 -3.98 -6.86
N MET A 21 -5.48 -3.67 -5.80
CA MET A 21 -5.93 -4.65 -4.81
C MET A 21 -6.81 -5.74 -5.41
N ARG A 22 -7.71 -5.42 -6.35
CA ARG A 22 -8.47 -6.44 -7.09
C ARG A 22 -7.57 -7.41 -7.87
N ARG A 23 -6.44 -6.93 -8.40
CA ARG A 23 -5.47 -7.79 -9.09
C ARG A 23 -4.66 -8.63 -8.10
N VAL A 24 -4.29 -8.08 -6.96
CA VAL A 24 -3.62 -8.81 -5.87
C VAL A 24 -4.50 -9.95 -5.41
N ASP A 25 -5.77 -9.65 -5.14
CA ASP A 25 -6.77 -10.66 -4.74
C ASP A 25 -6.86 -11.79 -5.75
N ALA A 26 -7.04 -11.47 -7.03
CA ALA A 26 -7.17 -12.46 -8.09
C ALA A 26 -5.89 -13.27 -8.41
N GLN A 27 -4.69 -12.77 -8.07
CA GLN A 27 -3.42 -13.38 -8.48
C GLN A 27 -2.62 -14.01 -7.35
N LEU A 28 -2.74 -13.48 -6.12
CA LEU A 28 -1.95 -13.93 -4.97
C LEU A 28 -2.80 -14.63 -3.92
N CYS A 29 -4.05 -14.21 -3.73
CA CYS A 29 -4.84 -14.63 -2.58
C CYS A 29 -5.63 -15.92 -2.88
N ASP A 30 -5.52 -16.90 -1.98
CA ASP A 30 -6.29 -18.15 -2.08
C ASP A 30 -7.70 -17.99 -1.47
N THR A 31 -7.87 -16.97 -0.62
CA THR A 31 -9.13 -16.52 -0.02
C THR A 31 -9.25 -15.00 -0.23
N PRO A 32 -10.44 -14.41 -0.22
CA PRO A 32 -10.59 -12.97 -0.41
C PRO A 32 -9.65 -12.15 0.49
N ALA A 33 -8.99 -11.15 -0.09
CA ALA A 33 -8.06 -10.27 0.62
C ALA A 33 -8.70 -9.70 1.89
N GLY A 34 -8.00 -9.78 3.04
CA GLY A 34 -8.54 -9.35 4.33
C GLY A 34 -9.45 -10.36 5.02
N SER A 35 -9.76 -11.52 4.42
CA SER A 35 -10.56 -12.58 5.06
C SER A 35 -9.72 -13.65 5.75
N ILE A 36 -8.39 -13.52 5.71
CA ILE A 36 -7.45 -14.43 6.36
C ILE A 36 -7.45 -14.20 7.87
N TRP A 37 -7.42 -15.29 8.64
CA TRP A 37 -7.54 -15.26 10.09
C TRP A 37 -6.34 -14.61 10.81
N GLN A 38 -5.15 -14.62 10.20
CA GLN A 38 -3.94 -14.06 10.79
C GLN A 38 -3.20 -13.20 9.76
N PRO A 39 -2.82 -11.94 10.09
CA PRO A 39 -2.10 -11.08 9.16
C PRO A 39 -0.85 -11.75 8.57
N ARG A 40 -0.08 -12.50 9.38
CA ARG A 40 1.12 -13.25 8.92
C ARG A 40 0.86 -14.24 7.78
N MET A 41 -0.37 -14.71 7.60
CA MET A 41 -0.73 -15.64 6.53
C MET A 41 -1.06 -14.93 5.21
N GLU A 42 -1.29 -13.61 5.21
CA GLU A 42 -1.50 -12.87 3.97
C GLU A 42 -0.21 -12.74 3.15
N LYS A 43 -0.35 -12.84 1.83
CA LYS A 43 0.76 -12.68 0.87
C LYS A 43 1.03 -11.21 0.52
N PHE A 44 0.35 -10.26 1.13
CA PHE A 44 0.58 -8.83 0.95
C PHE A 44 0.55 -8.06 2.28
N ARG A 45 1.06 -6.83 2.26
CA ARG A 45 1.04 -5.88 3.37
C ARG A 45 0.65 -4.50 2.88
N LEU A 46 -0.20 -3.83 3.65
CA LEU A 46 -0.51 -2.43 3.47
C LEU A 46 0.21 -1.64 4.56
N GLY A 47 0.90 -0.58 4.15
CA GLY A 47 1.57 0.35 5.05
C GLY A 47 1.26 1.79 4.66
N GLN A 48 1.53 2.72 5.57
CA GLN A 48 1.41 4.15 5.30
C GLN A 48 2.78 4.77 5.10
N THR A 49 2.91 5.65 4.10
CA THR A 49 4.07 6.53 3.96
C THR A 49 3.69 7.91 4.51
N PRO A 50 4.39 8.43 5.53
CA PRO A 50 4.19 9.78 6.02
C PRO A 50 4.57 10.82 4.96
N THR A 51 3.84 11.93 4.92
CA THR A 51 4.07 13.02 3.96
C THR A 51 3.65 14.36 4.57
N MET A 52 4.41 15.43 4.34
CA MET A 52 4.00 16.79 4.74
C MET A 52 3.24 17.53 3.63
N THR A 53 3.32 17.02 2.40
CA THR A 53 2.65 17.64 1.24
C THR A 53 1.35 16.91 0.92
N PHE A 54 0.47 17.58 0.19
CA PHE A 54 -0.71 16.94 -0.39
C PHE A 54 -0.27 15.78 -1.29
N ALA A 55 -0.87 14.60 -1.09
CA ALA A 55 -0.48 13.40 -1.81
C ALA A 55 -0.90 13.52 -3.29
N PRO A 56 0.05 13.45 -4.26
CA PRO A 56 -0.30 13.55 -5.67
C PRO A 56 -1.00 12.28 -6.22
N ARG A 57 -0.97 11.19 -5.45
CA ARG A 57 -1.54 9.88 -5.76
C ARG A 57 -1.75 9.09 -4.46
N GLU A 58 -2.52 8.01 -4.53
CA GLU A 58 -2.81 7.16 -3.37
C GLU A 58 -1.63 6.23 -3.02
N ILE A 59 -1.09 5.52 -4.02
CA ILE A 59 0.01 4.56 -3.82
C ILE A 59 1.32 5.34 -3.76
N ALA A 60 2.13 5.14 -2.73
CA ALA A 60 3.49 5.66 -2.62
C ALA A 60 4.48 4.71 -3.31
N GLN A 61 4.49 3.45 -2.90
CA GLN A 61 5.44 2.43 -3.36
C GLN A 61 4.77 1.06 -3.41
N VAL A 62 5.23 0.23 -4.34
CA VAL A 62 4.94 -1.20 -4.38
C VAL A 62 6.28 -1.91 -4.40
N SER A 63 6.47 -2.92 -3.55
CA SER A 63 7.71 -3.69 -3.50
C SER A 63 7.46 -5.14 -3.09
N TRP A 64 8.35 -6.04 -3.47
CA TRP A 64 8.37 -7.41 -2.96
C TRP A 64 9.38 -7.53 -1.83
N GLN A 65 8.95 -8.01 -0.67
CA GLN A 65 9.77 -8.23 0.52
C GLN A 65 9.40 -9.58 1.14
N ASP A 66 10.38 -10.44 1.39
CA ASP A 66 10.17 -11.78 1.99
C ASP A 66 9.06 -12.61 1.32
N GLY A 67 8.97 -12.54 -0.02
CA GLY A 67 7.94 -13.23 -0.80
C GLY A 67 6.53 -12.66 -0.66
N ARG A 68 6.37 -11.51 0.01
CA ARG A 68 5.11 -10.77 0.14
C ARG A 68 5.14 -9.46 -0.64
N LEU A 69 3.97 -9.05 -1.12
CA LEU A 69 3.80 -7.77 -1.78
C LEU A 69 3.53 -6.66 -0.76
N HIS A 70 4.42 -5.69 -0.63
CA HIS A 70 4.24 -4.52 0.22
C HIS A 70 3.74 -3.33 -0.60
N LEU A 71 2.60 -2.77 -0.22
CA LEU A 71 2.04 -1.55 -0.79
C LEU A 71 2.04 -0.47 0.30
N SER A 72 2.78 0.60 0.06
CA SER A 72 2.74 1.79 0.91
C SER A 72 1.83 2.83 0.29
N LEU A 73 0.95 3.42 1.09
CA LEU A 73 -0.06 4.39 0.67
C LEU A 73 0.12 5.71 1.39
N TYR A 74 -0.28 6.81 0.76
CA TYR A 74 -0.41 8.11 1.43
C TYR A 74 -1.79 8.30 2.09
N SER A 75 -2.79 7.53 1.66
CA SER A 75 -4.21 7.76 1.98
C SER A 75 -4.76 6.96 3.17
N LEU A 76 -3.91 6.30 3.97
CA LEU A 76 -4.37 5.58 5.17
C LEU A 76 -4.76 6.50 6.33
N GLY A 77 -4.56 7.82 6.17
CA GLY A 77 -5.24 8.84 6.94
C GLY A 77 -4.58 9.22 8.25
N LEU A 78 -3.59 8.47 8.77
CA LEU A 78 -2.96 8.81 10.05
C LEU A 78 -1.92 9.94 9.92
N TRP A 79 -0.96 9.74 9.01
CA TRP A 79 0.12 10.66 8.69
C TRP A 79 -0.22 11.56 7.51
N GLY A 80 -0.07 12.88 7.69
CA GLY A 80 -0.34 13.84 6.63
C GLY A 80 -0.80 15.20 7.13
N PRO A 81 -0.76 16.25 6.28
CA PRO A 81 -1.33 17.56 6.61
C PRO A 81 -2.84 17.51 6.88
N ASN A 82 -3.53 16.49 6.37
CA ASN A 82 -4.97 16.25 6.57
C ASN A 82 -5.25 15.07 7.52
N GLY A 83 -4.23 14.58 8.24
CA GLY A 83 -4.39 13.49 9.21
C GLY A 83 -5.02 13.97 10.52
N PRO A 84 -5.57 13.07 11.36
CA PRO A 84 -6.17 13.42 12.64
C PRO A 84 -5.11 13.73 13.71
N LEU A 85 -3.85 13.34 13.49
CA LEU A 85 -2.76 13.60 14.42
C LEU A 85 -2.15 15.00 14.19
N PRO A 86 -1.63 15.65 15.25
CA PRO A 86 -0.83 16.86 15.09
C PRO A 86 0.33 16.66 14.10
N LEU A 87 0.57 17.67 13.26
CA LEU A 87 1.54 17.59 12.16
C LEU A 87 2.95 17.20 12.62
N HIS A 88 3.38 17.60 13.82
CA HIS A 88 4.69 17.25 14.38
C HIS A 88 4.89 15.74 14.54
N TYR A 89 3.84 14.93 14.74
CA TYR A 89 4.01 13.48 14.76
C TYR A 89 4.29 12.91 13.36
N THR A 90 3.80 13.57 12.30
CA THR A 90 4.14 13.20 10.93
C THR A 90 5.62 13.51 10.64
N GLU A 91 6.17 14.59 11.20
CA GLU A 91 7.60 14.92 11.10
C GLU A 91 8.48 13.86 11.77
N LEU A 92 8.06 13.33 12.92
CA LEU A 92 8.77 12.26 13.63
C LEU A 92 8.73 10.90 12.91
N ALA A 93 7.75 10.70 12.02
CA ALA A 93 7.56 9.44 11.31
C ALA A 93 8.28 9.36 9.94
N LEU A 94 8.71 10.51 9.40
CA LEU A 94 9.50 10.60 8.17
C LEU A 94 10.90 10.00 8.32
#